data_AF-A0A1A8APG5-F1
#
_entry.id   AF-A0A1A8APG5-F1
#
_cell.length_a   1.000
_cell.length_b   1.000
_cell.length_c   1.000
_cell.angle_alpha   90.00
_cell.angle_beta   90.00
_cell.angle_gamma   90.00
#
_symmetry.space_group_name_H-M   'P 1'
#
loop_
_entity.id
_entity.type
_entity.pdbx_description
1 polymer ?
#
loop_
_entity_poly.entity_id
_entity_poly.type
_entity_poly.pdbx_seq_one_letter_code
_entity_poly.pdbx_strand_id
1 'polypeptide(L)' 'QGYEDVITLRLVSRNFFSCCHVSAMSVSESWFVIRDHGTNYCNLYNLMEGSGLTQVRGYEEVTSEFLCTQRSTANCSVF' A
#
# COMPACT_ATOMS: atom_id res chain seq x y z
N GLN A 1 -0.76 -17.70 -16.85
CA GLN A 1 -0.47 -16.30 -17.23
C GLN A 1 -0.48 -15.52 -15.93
N GLY A 2 0.67 -14.98 -15.51
CA GLY A 2 0.78 -14.24 -14.24
C GLY A 2 0.16 -12.86 -14.38
N TYR A 3 -0.41 -12.35 -13.30
CA TYR A 3 -0.82 -10.96 -13.18
C TYR A 3 0.34 -10.20 -12.54
N GLU A 4 0.86 -9.19 -13.22
CA GLU A 4 1.93 -8.35 -12.69
C GLU A 4 1.32 -7.03 -12.17
N ASP A 5 1.70 -6.67 -10.95
CA ASP A 5 1.38 -5.40 -10.32
C ASP A 5 2.66 -4.59 -10.13
N VAL A 6 2.58 -3.27 -10.36
CA VAL A 6 3.70 -2.35 -10.20
C VAL A 6 3.54 -1.58 -8.89
N ILE A 7 4.52 -1.72 -8.00
CA ILE A 7 4.61 -0.96 -6.75
C ILE A 7 5.65 0.16 -6.91
N THR A 8 5.24 1.40 -6.64
CA THR A 8 6.11 2.57 -6.60
C THR A 8 6.13 3.16 -5.19
N LEU A 9 7.34 3.37 -4.65
CA LEU A 9 7.57 3.95 -3.34
C LEU A 9 8.32 5.28 -3.47
N ARG A 10 7.85 6.32 -2.80
CA ARG A 10 8.51 7.62 -2.69
C ARG A 10 8.82 7.90 -1.24
N LEU A 11 10.11 7.87 -0.89
CA LEU A 11 10.61 8.15 0.44
C LEU A 11 11.05 9.61 0.54
N VAL A 12 10.56 10.32 1.55
CA VAL A 12 10.89 11.73 1.80
C VAL A 12 11.29 11.90 3.27
N SER A 13 12.51 12.39 3.49
CA SER A 13 12.95 12.82 4.82
C SER A 13 12.30 14.15 5.18
N ARG A 14 11.63 14.24 6.34
CA ARG A 14 11.15 15.51 6.88
C ARG A 14 12.03 15.93 8.06
N ASN A 15 12.91 16.90 7.82
CA ASN A 15 13.96 17.33 8.77
C ASN A 15 13.43 17.98 10.06
N PHE A 16 12.16 18.40 10.11
CA PHE A 16 11.63 19.14 11.26
C PHE A 16 11.18 18.24 12.44
N PHE A 17 10.95 16.94 12.22
CA PHE A 17 10.46 16.01 13.26
C PHE A 17 11.20 14.66 13.31
N SER A 18 12.28 14.48 12.54
CA SER A 18 12.93 13.16 12.36
C SER A 18 11.95 12.06 11.91
N CYS A 19 10.91 12.43 11.16
CA CYS A 19 9.91 11.49 10.64
C CYS A 19 10.25 11.15 9.18
N CYS A 20 10.09 9.88 8.82
CA CYS A 20 10.10 9.43 7.43
C CYS A 20 8.67 9.49 6.89
N HIS A 21 8.48 10.15 5.74
CA HIS A 21 7.20 10.11 5.04
C HIS A 21 7.35 9.25 3.79
N VAL A 22 6.57 8.19 3.71
CA VAL A 22 6.52 7.30 2.55
C VAL A 22 5.18 7.46 1.87
N SER A 23 5.21 7.79 0.57
CA SER A 23 4.04 7.68 -0.30
C SER A 23 4.19 6.46 -1.18
N ALA A 24 3.15 5.67 -1.31
CA ALA A 24 3.18 4.44 -2.09
C ALA A 24 2.00 4.39 -3.07
N MET A 25 2.21 3.70 -4.20
CA MET A 25 1.18 3.43 -5.21
C MET A 25 1.38 2.02 -5.71
N SER A 26 0.32 1.22 -5.73
CA SER A 26 0.26 -0.07 -6.42
C SER A 26 -0.74 0.06 -7.56
N VAL A 27 -0.34 -0.38 -8.75
CA VAL A 27 -1.18 -0.37 -9.94
C VAL A 27 -1.04 -1.69 -10.65
N SER A 28 -2.17 -2.27 -11.01
CA SER A 28 -2.19 -3.45 -11.86
C SER A 28 -2.01 -3.13 -13.33
N GLU A 29 -1.30 -3.99 -14.06
CA GLU A 29 -1.10 -3.81 -15.51
C GLU A 29 -2.41 -3.81 -16.32
N SER A 30 -3.43 -4.51 -15.83
CA SER A 30 -4.76 -4.51 -16.44
C SER A 30 -5.50 -3.21 -16.09
N TRP A 31 -5.26 -2.16 -16.87
CA TRP A 31 -5.81 -0.80 -16.70
C TRP A 31 -7.35 -0.72 -16.59
N PHE A 32 -8.09 -1.76 -16.98
CA PHE A 32 -9.55 -1.84 -16.89
C PHE A 32 -10.06 -2.54 -15.61
N VAL A 33 -9.18 -3.11 -14.79
CA VAL A 33 -9.54 -3.79 -13.54
C VAL A 33 -9.55 -2.77 -12.40
N ILE A 34 -10.57 -1.90 -12.40
CA ILE A 34 -10.78 -0.91 -11.33
C ILE A 34 -11.13 -1.60 -10.01
N ARG A 35 -11.80 -2.77 -10.09
CA ARG A 35 -12.12 -3.60 -8.94
C ARG A 35 -11.28 -4.89 -8.97
N ASP A 36 -10.23 -4.88 -8.17
CA ASP A 36 -9.24 -5.95 -8.02
C ASP A 36 -9.36 -6.66 -6.67
N HIS A 37 -10.52 -6.66 -6.01
CA HIS A 37 -10.69 -7.18 -4.65
C HIS A 37 -9.75 -6.57 -3.59
N GLY A 38 -9.23 -5.36 -3.84
CA GLY A 38 -8.31 -4.70 -2.94
C GLY A 38 -6.86 -5.20 -3.06
N THR A 39 -6.52 -5.95 -4.10
CA THR A 39 -5.15 -6.43 -4.37
C THR A 39 -4.12 -5.31 -4.29
N ASN A 40 -4.37 -4.16 -4.92
CA ASN A 40 -3.45 -3.03 -4.88
C ASN A 40 -3.24 -2.47 -3.46
N TYR A 41 -4.28 -2.48 -2.62
CA TYR A 41 -4.11 -2.14 -1.20
C TYR A 41 -3.29 -3.20 -0.47
N CYS A 42 -3.62 -4.48 -0.66
CA CYS A 42 -2.94 -5.58 0.01
C CYS A 42 -1.48 -5.71 -0.38
N ASN A 43 -1.11 -5.42 -1.64
CA ASN A 43 0.28 -5.36 -2.08
C ASN A 43 1.09 -4.38 -1.23
N LEU A 44 0.53 -3.18 -0.99
CA LEU A 44 1.17 -2.16 -0.17
C LEU A 44 1.17 -2.56 1.32
N TYR A 45 0.03 -3.01 1.84
CA TYR A 45 -0.11 -3.38 3.24
C TYR A 45 0.82 -4.54 3.61
N ASN A 46 0.84 -5.61 2.82
CA ASN A 46 1.66 -6.80 3.06
C ASN A 46 3.16 -6.48 2.97
N LEU A 47 3.57 -5.55 2.10
CA LEU A 47 4.95 -5.08 2.06
C LEU A 47 5.32 -4.33 3.34
N MET A 48 4.45 -3.44 3.82
CA MET A 48 4.68 -2.69 5.05
C MET A 48 4.66 -3.61 6.29
N GLU A 49 3.72 -4.55 6.36
CA GLU A 49 3.63 -5.53 7.43
C GLU A 49 4.84 -6.47 7.44
N GLY A 50 5.19 -7.03 6.28
CA GLY A 50 6.34 -7.91 6.12
C GLY A 50 7.69 -7.23 6.41
N SER A 51 7.76 -5.90 6.27
CA SER A 51 8.94 -5.12 6.66
C SER A 51 9.06 -4.89 8.17
N GLY A 52 8.00 -5.15 8.94
CA GLY A 52 7.91 -4.87 10.37
C GLY A 52 7.68 -3.39 10.73
N LEU A 53 7.59 -2.49 9.72
CA LEU A 53 7.36 -1.06 9.96
C LEU A 53 6.02 -0.78 10.62
N THR A 54 5.00 -1.60 10.38
CA THR A 54 3.67 -1.49 11.01
C THR A 54 3.71 -1.65 12.54
N GLN A 55 4.78 -2.23 13.08
CA GLN A 55 4.96 -2.46 14.52
C GLN A 55 5.85 -1.39 15.19
N VAL A 56 6.47 -0.50 14.40
CA VAL A 56 7.36 0.55 14.92
C VAL A 56 6.54 1.66 15.57
N ARG A 57 7.04 2.17 16.71
CA ARG A 57 6.40 3.30 17.40
C ARG A 57 6.32 4.52 16.48
N GLY A 58 5.11 5.05 16.33
CA GLY A 58 4.85 6.22 15.47
C GLY A 58 4.55 5.88 14.02
N TYR A 59 4.44 4.59 13.67
CA TYR A 59 3.84 4.21 12.39
C TYR A 59 2.38 4.68 12.35
N GLU A 60 2.03 5.34 11.25
CA GLU A 60 0.68 5.78 10.96
C GLU A 60 0.40 5.50 9.49
N GLU A 61 -0.64 4.70 9.23
CA GLU A 61 -1.14 4.48 7.88
C GLU A 61 -2.18 5.55 7.55
N VAL A 62 -1.89 6.38 6.55
CA VAL A 62 -2.82 7.37 6.02
C VAL A 62 -3.36 6.88 4.68
N THR A 63 -4.53 6.23 4.71
CA THR A 63 -5.23 5.77 3.50
C THR A 63 -6.75 5.79 3.68
N SER A 64 -7.50 5.67 2.59
CA SER A 64 -8.97 5.70 2.55
C SER A 64 -9.51 4.95 1.35
N GLU A 65 -10.83 4.70 1.27
CA GLU A 65 -11.48 4.14 0.07
C GLU A 65 -11.22 4.96 -1.21
N PHE A 66 -10.99 6.26 -1.05
CA PHE A 66 -10.70 7.15 -2.17
C PHE A 66 -9.26 6.96 -2.68
N LEU A 67 -8.30 6.73 -1.77
CA LEU A 67 -6.89 6.52 -2.11
C LEU A 67 -6.62 5.07 -2.53
N CYS A 68 -7.32 4.12 -1.92
CA CYS A 68 -7.20 2.69 -2.15
C CYS A 68 -8.62 2.13 -2.27
N THR A 69 -9.05 1.85 -3.50
CA THR A 69 -10.39 1.31 -3.76
C THR A 69 -10.55 -0.07 -3.11
N GLN A 70 -11.70 -0.32 -2.46
CA GLN A 70 -12.03 -1.57 -1.75
C GLN A 70 -11.17 -1.84 -0.50
N ARG A 71 -10.49 -0.84 0.06
CA ARG A 71 -9.65 -0.97 1.26
C ARG A 71 -10.39 -1.66 2.43
N SER A 72 -11.63 -1.27 2.71
CA SER A 72 -12.46 -1.77 3.82
C SER A 72 -12.95 -3.20 3.62
N THR A 73 -13.01 -3.69 2.38
CA THR A 73 -13.45 -5.04 2.04
C THR A 73 -12.29 -5.96 1.64
N ALA A 74 -11.07 -5.44 1.60
CA ALA A 74 -9.89 -6.16 1.20
C ALA A 74 -9.56 -7.28 2.20
N ASN A 75 -9.23 -8.46 1.69
CA ASN A 75 -8.76 -9.59 2.50
C ASN A 75 -7.29 -9.88 2.14
N CYS A 76 -6.38 -9.25 2.88
CA CYS A 76 -4.94 -9.35 2.60
C CYS A 76 -4.27 -10.63 3.11
N SER A 77 -5.05 -11.54 3.70
CA SER A 77 -4.61 -12.87 4.12
C SER A 77 -4.67 -13.91 2.99
N VAL A 78 -5.19 -13.52 1.82
CA VAL A 78 -5.26 -14.36 0.62
C VAL A 78 -4.09 -13.97 -0.29
N PHE A 79 -3.25 -14.94 -0.64
CA PHE A 79 -2.05 -14.78 -1.46
C PHE A 79 -2.27 -15.27 -2.88
#